data_AF-A0A8T3Y758-F1
#
_entry.id   AF-A0A8T3Y758-F1
#
_cell.length_a   1.000
_cell.length_b   1.000
_cell.length_c   1.000
_cell.angle_alpha   90.00
_cell.angle_beta   90.00
_cell.angle_gamma   90.00
#
_symmetry.space_group_name_H-M   'P 1'
#
loop_
_entity.id
_entity.type
_entity.pdbx_description
1 polymer ?
#
loop_
_entity_poly.entity_id
_entity_poly.type
_entity_poly.pdbx_seq_one_letter_code
_entity_poly.pdbx_strand_id
1 'polypeptide(L)'
;MIYRTIREDDKQYLVASIQPSERILSSVQPKALYEKIVSFSKLIVRLLKYDALLIPTEKAIHSNRRSLQNIIRDAKYEEVALKKSYQFSYSPYSYSYQKFFVA
;
A
#
# COMPACT_ATOMS: atom_id res chain seq x y z
N MET A 1 -4.75 8.77 0.50
CA MET A 1 -3.93 7.70 1.12
C MET A 1 -4.68 7.18 2.34
N ILE A 2 -4.72 5.87 2.52
CA ILE A 2 -5.38 5.24 3.66
C ILE A 2 -4.37 4.30 4.32
N TYR A 3 -4.15 4.49 5.63
CA TYR A 3 -3.40 3.57 6.47
C TYR A 3 -4.37 2.67 7.24
N ARG A 4 -4.03 1.39 7.37
CA ARG A 4 -4.78 0.42 8.17
C ARG A 4 -3.82 -0.45 8.97
N THR A 5 -4.27 -0.91 10.13
CA THR A 5 -3.56 -1.93 10.90
C THR A 5 -4.17 -3.28 10.59
N ILE A 6 -3.32 -4.25 10.24
CA ILE A 6 -3.69 -5.65 10.19
C ILE A 6 -2.93 -6.40 11.28
N ARG A 7 -3.59 -7.38 11.93
CA ARG A 7 -2.98 -8.26 12.91
C ARG A 7 -3.23 -9.72 12.53
N GLU A 8 -2.17 -10.51 12.44
CA GLU A 8 -2.23 -11.93 12.10
C GLU A 8 -0.99 -12.65 12.64
N ASP A 9 -1.18 -13.82 13.26
CA ASP A 9 -0.11 -14.67 13.83
C ASP A 9 0.90 -13.87 14.70
N ASP A 10 0.39 -13.14 15.69
CA ASP A 10 1.15 -12.26 16.59
C ASP A 10 1.94 -11.12 15.93
N LYS A 11 1.81 -10.96 14.61
CA LYS A 11 2.39 -9.84 13.87
C LYS A 11 1.37 -8.74 13.67
N GLN A 12 1.87 -7.51 13.68
CA GLN A 12 1.13 -6.29 13.40
C GLN A 12 1.73 -5.59 12.19
N TYR A 13 0.93 -5.41 11.15
CA TYR A 13 1.35 -4.80 9.90
C TYR A 13 0.67 -3.44 9.67
N LEU A 14 1.43 -2.50 9.13
CA LEU A 14 0.89 -1.26 8.60
C LEU A 14 0.58 -1.47 7.12
N VAL A 15 -0.68 -1.35 6.73
CA VAL A 15 -1.09 -1.39 5.33
C VAL A 15 -1.18 0.02 4.78
N ALA A 16 -0.55 0.28 3.64
CA ALA A 16 -0.62 1.55 2.93
C ALA A 16 -1.30 1.39 1.56
N SER A 17 -2.50 1.98 1.44
CA SER A 17 -3.20 2.15 0.16
C SER A 17 -2.82 3.50 -0.46
N ILE A 18 -2.01 3.48 -1.52
CA ILE A 18 -1.31 4.65 -2.10
C ILE A 18 -2.04 5.20 -3.33
N GLN A 19 -3.14 5.94 -3.09
CA GLN A 19 -3.92 6.58 -4.16
C GLN A 19 -3.84 8.12 -4.09
N PRO A 20 -2.76 8.75 -4.61
CA PRO A 20 -2.69 10.20 -4.80
C PRO A 20 -3.73 10.72 -5.80
N SER A 21 -4.13 11.98 -5.65
CA SER A 21 -5.00 12.66 -6.61
C SER A 21 -4.25 13.00 -7.90
N GLU A 22 -4.99 13.12 -9.02
CA GLU A 22 -4.41 13.52 -10.31
C GLU A 22 -3.69 14.87 -10.23
N ARG A 23 -4.26 15.82 -9.49
CA ARG A 23 -3.69 17.16 -9.29
C ARG A 23 -2.28 17.13 -8.69
N ILE A 24 -2.01 16.18 -7.78
CA ILE A 24 -0.67 16.03 -7.20
C ILE A 24 0.26 15.36 -8.22
N LEU A 25 -0.25 14.36 -8.95
CA LEU A 25 0.54 13.65 -9.97
C LEU A 25 0.87 14.53 -11.19
N SER A 26 0.12 15.61 -11.45
CA SER A 26 0.43 16.58 -12.50
C SER A 26 1.46 17.63 -12.08
N SER A 27 1.73 17.78 -10.78
CA SER A 27 2.65 18.78 -10.23
C SER A 27 3.92 18.18 -9.64
N VAL A 28 3.92 16.89 -9.33
CA VAL A 28 5.06 16.19 -8.71
C VAL A 28 5.36 14.92 -9.49
N GLN A 29 6.65 14.63 -9.70
CA GLN A 29 7.08 13.40 -10.35
C GLN A 29 6.53 12.17 -9.57
N PRO A 30 5.80 11.24 -10.22
CA PRO A 30 5.16 10.13 -9.54
C PRO A 30 6.10 9.25 -8.72
N LYS A 31 7.34 9.04 -9.20
CA LYS A 31 8.36 8.26 -8.51
C LYS A 31 8.79 8.90 -7.20
N ALA A 32 9.17 10.18 -7.22
CA ALA A 32 9.57 10.91 -6.02
C ALA A 32 8.44 10.98 -4.99
N LEU A 33 7.19 11.16 -5.44
CA LEU A 33 6.02 11.12 -4.57
C LEU A 33 5.86 9.75 -3.90
N TYR A 34 5.92 8.68 -4.69
CA TYR A 34 5.82 7.31 -4.19
C TYR A 34 6.91 7.00 -3.16
N GLU A 35 8.17 7.30 -3.47
CA GLU A 35 9.31 7.07 -2.58
C GLU A 35 9.17 7.82 -1.26
N LYS A 36 8.66 9.06 -1.31
CA LYS A 36 8.41 9.86 -0.10
C LYS A 36 7.32 9.25 0.77
N ILE A 37 6.22 8.78 0.15
CA ILE A 37 5.12 8.10 0.85
C ILE A 37 5.63 6.81 1.50
N VAL A 38 6.38 5.98 0.78
CA VAL A 38 6.94 4.73 1.33
C VAL A 38 7.90 5.04 2.47
N SER A 39 8.79 6.02 2.31
CA SER A 39 9.74 6.43 3.35
C SER A 39 9.03 6.89 4.64
N PHE A 40 7.98 7.69 4.49
CA PHE A 40 7.18 8.12 5.65
C PHE A 40 6.43 6.94 6.29
N SER A 41 5.90 6.03 5.49
CA SER A 41 5.22 4.82 5.98
C SER A 41 6.17 3.91 6.77
N LYS A 42 7.42 3.76 6.30
CA LYS A 42 8.48 3.03 7.04
C LYS A 42 8.85 3.70 8.36
N LEU A 43 8.83 5.03 8.41
CA LEU A 43 9.03 5.76 9.66
C LEU A 43 7.91 5.44 10.65
N ILE A 44 6.64 5.41 10.21
CA ILE A 44 5.50 5.00 11.06
C ILE A 44 5.69 3.57 11.57
N VAL A 45 6.04 2.63 10.69
CA VAL A 45 6.29 1.23 11.06
C VAL A 45 7.31 1.16 12.19
N ARG A 46 8.44 1.87 12.06
CA ARG A 46 9.49 1.90 13.08
C ARG A 46 9.04 2.54 14.39
N LEU A 47 8.39 3.70 14.33
CA LEU A 47 8.00 4.46 15.53
C LEU A 47 6.92 3.75 16.34
N LEU A 48 5.98 3.10 15.65
CA LEU A 48 4.86 2.40 16.26
C LEU A 48 5.07 0.89 16.40
N LYS A 49 6.30 0.41 16.13
CA LYS A 49 6.73 -0.99 16.29
C LYS A 49 5.85 -1.99 15.54
N TYR A 50 5.50 -1.68 14.29
CA TYR A 50 4.91 -2.66 13.37
C TYR A 50 6.00 -3.60 12.84
N ASP A 51 5.63 -4.82 12.47
CA ASP A 51 6.55 -5.81 11.89
C ASP A 51 6.97 -5.46 10.47
N ALA A 52 6.03 -4.97 9.64
CA ALA A 52 6.31 -4.55 8.27
C ALA A 52 5.29 -3.58 7.70
N LEU A 53 5.68 -2.93 6.60
CA LEU A 53 4.81 -2.18 5.70
C LEU A 53 4.28 -3.11 4.61
N LEU A 54 2.96 -3.18 4.48
CA LEU A 54 2.28 -3.92 3.43
C LEU A 54 1.60 -2.97 2.44
N ILE A 55 1.75 -3.25 1.15
CA ILE A 55 1.05 -2.53 0.07
C ILE A 55 0.17 -3.55 -0.65
N PRO A 56 -1.17 -3.38 -0.71
CA PRO A 56 -2.04 -4.34 -1.40
C PRO A 56 -1.61 -4.52 -2.86
N THR A 57 -1.59 -5.75 -3.39
CA THR A 57 -1.21 -5.96 -4.81
C THR A 57 -2.34 -5.60 -5.78
N GLU A 58 -3.59 -5.57 -5.31
CA GLU A 58 -4.72 -5.21 -6.14
C GLU A 58 -4.68 -3.75 -6.56
N LYS A 59 -4.63 -3.53 -7.88
CA LYS A 59 -4.61 -2.22 -8.53
C LYS A 59 -5.76 -1.32 -8.08
N ALA A 60 -6.93 -1.90 -7.79
CA ALA A 60 -8.08 -1.16 -7.30
C ALA A 60 -7.89 -0.54 -5.91
N ILE A 61 -6.99 -1.12 -5.10
CA ILE A 61 -6.85 -0.81 -3.67
C ILE A 61 -5.61 0.05 -3.39
N HIS A 62 -4.51 -0.15 -4.13
CA HIS A 62 -3.35 0.71 -4.00
C HIS A 62 -3.37 1.86 -5.02
N SER A 63 -3.59 1.64 -6.32
CA SER A 63 -3.71 2.73 -7.31
C SER A 63 -4.14 2.23 -8.70
N ASN A 64 -5.21 2.79 -9.26
CA ASN A 64 -5.59 2.54 -10.66
C ASN A 64 -4.71 3.31 -11.67
N ARG A 65 -3.72 4.08 -11.21
CA ARG A 65 -2.84 4.90 -12.05
C ARG A 65 -1.67 4.08 -12.59
N ARG A 66 -1.56 4.03 -13.93
CA ARG A 66 -0.52 3.26 -14.63
C ARG A 66 0.91 3.62 -14.19
N SER A 67 1.19 4.91 -13.95
CA SER A 67 2.51 5.38 -13.51
C SER A 67 2.92 4.76 -12.17
N LEU A 68 2.02 4.74 -11.18
CA LEU A 68 2.28 4.15 -9.88
C LEU A 68 2.34 2.62 -9.92
N GLN A 69 1.53 1.97 -10.74
CA GLN A 69 1.60 0.52 -10.95
C GLN A 69 2.96 0.10 -11.50
N ASN A 70 3.51 0.86 -12.45
CA ASN A 70 4.84 0.60 -12.99
C ASN A 70 5.90 0.77 -11.90
N ILE A 71 5.85 1.87 -11.13
CA ILE A 71 6.82 2.12 -10.04
C ILE A 71 6.81 0.98 -9.01
N ILE A 72 5.64 0.51 -8.59
CA ILE A 72 5.52 -0.57 -7.60
C ILE A 72 6.06 -1.89 -8.16
N ARG A 73 5.75 -2.22 -9.42
CA ARG A 73 6.31 -3.40 -10.09
C ARG A 73 7.83 -3.32 -10.19
N ASP A 74 8.35 -2.16 -10.56
CA ASP A 74 9.78 -1.95 -10.79
C ASP A 74 10.56 -1.91 -9.46
N ALA A 75 9.87 -1.70 -8.32
CA ALA A 75 10.46 -1.75 -6.99
C ALA A 75 10.82 -3.17 -6.51
N LYS A 76 10.35 -4.22 -7.21
CA LYS A 76 10.70 -5.63 -6.94
C LYS A 76 10.49 -6.07 -5.48
N TYR A 77 9.41 -5.61 -4.86
CA TYR A 77 9.05 -6.05 -3.51
C TYR A 77 8.68 -7.54 -3.49
N GLU A 78 8.92 -8.16 -2.33
CA GLU A 78 8.46 -9.52 -2.08
C GLU A 78 6.93 -9.54 -1.98
N GLU A 79 6.29 -10.53 -2.60
CA GLU A 79 4.86 -10.76 -2.46
C GLU A 79 4.58 -11.75 -1.33
N VAL A 80 3.65 -11.39 -0.46
CA VAL A 80 3.15 -12.25 0.61
C VAL A 80 1.63 -12.38 0.51
N ALA A 81 1.13 -13.55 0.88
CA ALA A 81 -0.29 -13.76 1.10
C ALA A 81 -0.53 -13.95 2.60
N LEU A 82 -1.40 -13.13 3.18
CA LEU A 82 -1.86 -13.33 4.56
C LEU A 82 -2.87 -14.48 4.61
N LYS A 83 -3.16 -15.06 5.77
CA LYS A 83 -4.10 -16.18 5.89
C LYS A 83 -5.55 -15.74 5.73
N LYS A 84 -5.90 -14.56 6.25
CA LYS A 84 -7.24 -13.99 6.16
C LYS A 84 -7.38 -13.14 4.90
N SER A 85 -8.56 -13.16 4.31
CA SER A 85 -8.93 -12.13 3.33
C SER A 85 -9.38 -10.86 4.03
N TYR A 86 -8.94 -9.72 3.50
CA TYR A 86 -9.27 -8.40 4.00
C TYR A 86 -10.23 -7.71 3.03
N GLN A 87 -11.11 -6.88 3.56
CA GLN A 87 -12.09 -6.15 2.75
C GLN A 87 -11.71 -4.67 2.66
N PHE A 88 -11.80 -4.13 1.45
CA PHE A 88 -11.76 -2.71 1.20
C PHE A 88 -13.06 -2.33 0.48
N SER A 89 -13.93 -1.59 1.15
CA SER A 89 -15.14 -1.05 0.54
C SER A 89 -15.06 0.47 0.43
N TYR A 90 -15.47 0.98 -0.74
CA TYR A 90 -15.83 2.37 -0.98
C TYR A 90 -17.00 2.34 -1.96
N SER A 91 -18.18 2.78 -1.52
CA SER A 91 -19.42 2.66 -2.30
C SER A 91 -19.23 3.16 -3.75
N PRO A 92 -19.62 2.39 -4.78
CA PRO A 92 -20.33 1.10 -4.76
C PRO A 92 -19.41 -0.15 -4.79
N TYR A 93 -18.10 0.00 -4.67
CA TYR A 93 -17.14 -1.08 -4.87
C TYR A 93 -16.74 -1.76 -3.55
N SER A 94 -16.62 -3.09 -3.56
CA SER A 94 -16.06 -3.90 -2.49
C SER A 94 -15.01 -4.85 -3.06
N TYR A 95 -13.82 -4.84 -2.47
CA TYR A 95 -12.70 -5.66 -2.88
C TYR A 95 -12.24 -6.55 -1.73
N SER A 96 -12.12 -7.85 -2.02
CA SER A 96 -11.58 -8.87 -1.12
C SER A 96 -10.15 -9.16 -1.56
N TYR A 97 -9.18 -8.97 -0.67
CA TYR A 97 -7.77 -9.10 -1.02
C TYR A 97 -6.97 -9.78 0.09
N GLN A 98 -5.99 -10.57 -0.32
CA GLN A 98 -5.16 -11.38 0.58
C GLN A 98 -3.66 -11.20 0.29
N LYS A 99 -3.32 -10.65 -0.88
CA LYS A 99 -1.95 -10.50 -1.37
C LYS A 99 -1.43 -9.09 -1.19
N PHE A 100 -0.18 -8.99 -0.74
CA PHE A 100 0.50 -7.75 -0.42
C PHE A 100 1.94 -7.78 -0.92
N PHE A 101 2.48 -6.63 -1.27
CA PHE A 101 3.91 -6.39 -1.34
C PHE A 101 4.45 -6.02 0.03
N VAL A 102 5.62 -6.55 0.41
CA VAL A 102 6.36 -6.16 1.61
C VAL A 102 7.38 -5.10 1.24
N ALA A 103 7.18 -3.88 1.73
CA ALA A 103 7.91 -2.69 1.30
C ALA A 103 8.95 -2.17 2.29
#